data_AF-A0A6G1EA20-F1
#
_entry.id   AF-A0A6G1EA20-F1
#
_cell.length_a   1.000
_cell.length_b   1.000
_cell.length_c   1.000
_cell.angle_alpha   90.00
_cell.angle_beta   90.00
_cell.angle_gamma   90.00
#
_symmetry.space_group_name_H-M   'P 1'
#
loop_
_entity.id
_entity.type
_entity.pdbx_description
1 polymer ?
#
loop_
_entity_poly.entity_id
_entity_poly.type
_entity_poly.pdbx_seq_one_letter_code
_entity_poly.pdbx_strand_id
1 'polypeptide(L)'
;MPPTNLFISAPAPTPPLYLRRPIATAAAALLIVIILVAAANPYAPWHTNSTPTALLHRPVSSAPAARTSFYTFDVIREYPHDPYAFTQGILYGGNDTLFESTGLYHRSSVRKVDLKTGKVLVQHEMEGRMFGEGLTLLNDKLFQVVWLKNEGFIYDRHNFSKHESFTHKMRDGWGLATDGKVLFGSDGTSRLYQLDPKSIQVMKAVTVKYQDNEVPYLNELEYVNGEVWANVWQTDCIARVSHEDGIVVGWIFLHGLRQHLWNSGNTEIDVLNGIAWDEANQRLFVTGKLWPKLYEIKLRPVDGPQDGSVEKLCPKASFYR
;
A
#
# COMPACT_ATOMS: atom_id res chain seq x y z
N MET A 1 -35.73 9.18 -27.28
CA MET A 1 -34.96 7.94 -27.02
C MET A 1 -33.90 8.29 -25.99
N PRO A 2 -33.87 7.65 -24.82
CA PRO A 2 -32.85 7.95 -23.81
C PRO A 2 -31.50 7.32 -24.23
N PRO A 3 -30.36 7.89 -23.81
CA PRO A 3 -29.06 7.34 -24.13
C PRO A 3 -28.79 6.08 -23.30
N THR A 4 -28.23 5.08 -23.98
CA THR A 4 -27.78 3.80 -23.43
C THR A 4 -26.51 4.00 -22.59
N ASN A 5 -26.60 3.73 -21.28
CA ASN A 5 -25.44 3.64 -20.39
C ASN A 5 -24.61 2.39 -20.73
N LEU A 6 -23.41 2.59 -21.27
CA LEU A 6 -22.39 1.55 -21.41
C LEU A 6 -21.58 1.48 -20.12
N PHE A 7 -21.96 0.59 -19.21
CA PHE A 7 -21.13 0.22 -18.06
C PHE A 7 -19.98 -0.67 -18.56
N ILE A 8 -18.74 -0.17 -18.46
CA ILE A 8 -17.52 -0.97 -18.70
C ILE A 8 -17.05 -1.47 -17.34
N SER A 9 -17.33 -2.74 -17.05
CA SER A 9 -16.76 -3.45 -15.91
C SER A 9 -15.31 -3.86 -16.20
N ALA A 10 -14.40 -3.65 -15.25
CA ALA A 10 -13.03 -4.15 -15.35
C ALA A 10 -13.05 -5.70 -15.35
N PRO A 11 -12.27 -6.37 -16.24
CA PRO A 11 -12.27 -7.82 -16.29
C PRO A 11 -11.68 -8.41 -15.01
N ALA A 12 -12.38 -9.40 -14.44
CA ALA A 12 -11.88 -10.17 -13.30
C ALA A 12 -10.59 -10.93 -13.68
N PRO A 13 -9.60 -11.03 -12.77
CA PRO A 13 -8.38 -11.80 -13.05
C PRO A 13 -8.70 -13.29 -13.21
N THR A 14 -8.22 -13.88 -14.30
CA THR A 14 -8.32 -15.32 -14.55
C THR A 14 -7.52 -16.10 -13.50
N PRO A 15 -8.06 -17.21 -12.95
CA PRO A 15 -7.33 -18.07 -12.02
C PRO A 15 -6.12 -18.73 -12.71
N PRO A 16 -5.04 -19.03 -11.98
CA PRO A 16 -3.85 -19.64 -12.57
C PRO A 16 -4.16 -21.08 -13.03
N LEU A 17 -3.83 -21.38 -14.28
CA LEU A 17 -3.82 -22.73 -14.82
C LEU A 17 -2.72 -23.54 -14.13
N TYR A 18 -3.13 -24.49 -13.29
CA TYR A 18 -2.24 -25.51 -12.74
C TYR A 18 -1.73 -26.42 -13.86
N LEU A 19 -0.48 -26.26 -14.27
CA LEU A 19 0.22 -27.25 -15.08
C LEU A 19 0.49 -28.50 -14.23
N ARG A 20 -0.21 -29.59 -14.55
CA ARG A 20 0.09 -30.93 -14.03
C ARG A 20 1.47 -31.37 -14.54
N ARG A 21 2.42 -31.60 -13.63
CA ARG A 21 3.68 -32.30 -13.93
C ARG A 21 3.41 -33.81 -14.05
N PRO A 22 4.01 -34.52 -15.03
CA PRO A 22 3.87 -35.96 -15.12
C PRO A 22 4.76 -36.67 -14.09
N ILE A 23 4.22 -37.75 -13.56
CA ILE A 23 4.87 -38.69 -12.64
C ILE A 23 5.85 -39.54 -13.44
N ALA A 24 7.13 -39.52 -13.07
CA ALA A 24 8.11 -40.49 -13.54
C ALA A 24 8.38 -41.51 -12.42
N THR A 25 7.91 -42.73 -12.64
CA THR A 25 8.28 -43.93 -11.88
C THR A 25 9.54 -44.53 -12.49
N ALA A 26 10.58 -44.77 -11.69
CA ALA A 26 11.62 -45.75 -12.02
C ALA A 26 12.16 -46.39 -10.73
N ALA A 27 12.37 -47.70 -10.83
CA ALA A 27 12.52 -48.66 -9.75
C ALA A 27 14.00 -48.88 -9.33
N ALA A 28 14.14 -49.70 -8.29
CA ALA A 28 15.34 -50.02 -7.51
C ALA A 28 16.49 -50.71 -8.26
N ALA A 29 17.71 -50.59 -7.70
CA ALA A 29 18.69 -51.67 -7.67
C ALA A 29 19.67 -51.52 -6.47
N LEU A 30 19.89 -52.65 -5.81
CA LEU A 30 20.73 -52.95 -4.64
C LEU A 30 22.23 -53.05 -5.03
N LEU A 31 23.18 -52.80 -4.10
CA LEU A 31 24.01 -53.85 -3.46
C LEU A 31 25.10 -53.27 -2.53
N ILE A 32 25.37 -54.03 -1.45
CA ILE A 32 26.36 -53.85 -0.38
C ILE A 32 27.67 -54.57 -0.75
N VAL A 33 28.85 -54.04 -0.38
CA VAL A 33 30.05 -54.84 -0.04
C VAL A 33 30.82 -54.19 1.13
N ILE A 34 31.15 -55.02 2.12
CA ILE A 34 31.95 -54.79 3.35
C ILE A 34 33.32 -55.50 3.19
N ILE A 35 34.39 -55.01 3.85
CA ILE A 35 35.53 -55.73 4.51
C ILE A 35 36.53 -54.65 5.06
N LEU A 36 36.70 -54.40 6.38
CA LEU A 36 37.53 -55.05 7.45
C LEU A 36 39.07 -54.89 7.21
N VAL A 37 40.00 -54.54 8.13
CA VAL A 37 40.11 -54.66 9.61
C VAL A 37 41.34 -53.91 10.21
N ALA A 38 41.18 -53.44 11.47
CA ALA A 38 42.07 -53.31 12.66
C ALA A 38 43.45 -52.59 12.70
N ALA A 39 43.68 -51.82 13.78
CA ALA A 39 44.61 -52.21 14.88
C ALA A 39 44.48 -51.33 16.17
N ALA A 40 44.31 -52.03 17.30
CA ALA A 40 44.67 -51.79 18.72
C ALA A 40 45.11 -50.42 19.27
N ASN A 41 44.54 -50.03 20.44
CA ASN A 41 45.27 -50.12 21.73
C ASN A 41 44.34 -49.90 22.98
N PRO A 42 44.59 -50.58 24.11
CA PRO A 42 43.81 -50.47 25.36
C PRO A 42 44.50 -49.57 26.42
N TYR A 43 43.77 -49.09 27.45
CA TYR A 43 44.15 -48.95 28.88
C TYR A 43 43.26 -47.95 29.64
N ALA A 44 42.29 -48.49 30.41
CA ALA A 44 41.94 -48.20 31.83
C ALA A 44 41.51 -46.76 32.29
N PRO A 45 41.19 -46.50 33.59
CA PRO A 45 39.84 -46.58 34.17
C PRO A 45 39.31 -45.29 34.90
N TRP A 46 37.97 -45.17 35.01
CA TRP A 46 37.09 -44.54 36.05
C TRP A 46 37.42 -43.13 36.64
N HIS A 47 36.45 -42.19 36.59
CA HIS A 47 35.78 -41.55 37.76
C HIS A 47 34.96 -40.27 37.45
N THR A 48 33.74 -40.26 38.01
CA THR A 48 32.97 -39.16 38.64
C THR A 48 32.38 -37.95 37.88
N ASN A 49 31.08 -37.78 38.12
CA ASN A 49 30.32 -36.55 38.36
C ASN A 49 30.29 -35.47 37.26
N SER A 50 29.18 -35.45 36.54
CA SER A 50 28.65 -34.22 35.93
C SER A 50 27.18 -34.07 36.28
N THR A 51 26.91 -33.14 37.19
CA THR A 51 25.60 -32.55 37.46
C THR A 51 25.03 -31.92 36.18
N PRO A 52 23.72 -32.05 35.88
CA PRO A 52 23.11 -31.28 34.82
C PRO A 52 22.85 -29.85 35.30
N THR A 53 23.55 -28.89 34.72
CA THR A 53 23.29 -27.46 34.88
C THR A 53 21.89 -27.16 34.35
N ALA A 54 20.93 -26.93 35.25
CA ALA A 54 19.62 -26.42 34.90
C ALA A 54 19.76 -24.99 34.34
N LEU A 55 19.62 -24.85 33.02
CA LEU A 55 19.46 -23.57 32.35
C LEU A 55 18.11 -22.97 32.77
N LEU A 56 18.13 -22.12 33.79
CA LEU A 56 17.02 -21.22 34.12
C LEU A 56 16.80 -20.29 32.92
N HIS A 57 15.81 -20.64 32.09
CA HIS A 57 15.26 -19.74 31.08
C HIS A 57 14.59 -18.57 31.83
N ARG A 58 15.28 -17.42 31.88
CA ARG A 58 14.63 -16.16 32.20
C ARG A 58 13.59 -15.90 31.12
N PRO A 59 12.30 -15.73 31.45
CA PRO A 59 11.33 -15.29 30.46
C PRO A 59 11.78 -13.92 29.96
N VAL A 60 11.99 -13.80 28.65
CA VAL A 60 12.12 -12.51 27.99
C VAL A 60 10.79 -11.80 28.22
N SER A 61 10.79 -10.78 29.08
CA SER A 61 9.65 -9.90 29.26
C SER A 61 9.39 -9.23 27.92
N SER A 62 8.37 -9.68 27.19
CA SER A 62 7.87 -8.99 26.02
C SER A 62 7.45 -7.60 26.47
N ALA A 63 7.97 -6.56 25.80
CA ALA A 63 7.42 -5.23 25.93
C ALA A 63 5.90 -5.32 25.63
N PRO A 64 5.03 -4.62 26.37
CA PRO A 64 3.62 -4.62 26.06
C PRO A 64 3.44 -4.16 24.61
N ALA A 65 2.78 -4.99 23.80
CA ALA A 65 2.46 -4.65 22.42
C ALA A 65 1.80 -3.27 22.41
N ALA A 66 2.35 -2.35 21.61
CA ALA A 66 1.80 -1.00 21.47
C ALA A 66 0.31 -1.14 21.13
N ARG A 67 -0.57 -0.55 21.94
CA ARG A 67 -2.01 -0.64 21.72
C ARG A 67 -2.35 0.02 20.40
N THR A 68 -2.97 -0.73 19.49
CA THR A 68 -3.52 -0.18 18.24
C THR A 68 -4.55 0.90 18.57
N SER A 69 -4.45 2.04 17.88
CA SER A 69 -5.38 3.16 18.03
C SER A 69 -6.41 3.20 16.89
N PHE A 70 -7.65 3.57 17.19
CA PHE A 70 -8.72 3.63 16.21
C PHE A 70 -9.27 5.05 16.11
N TYR A 71 -9.57 5.45 14.87
CA TYR A 71 -9.99 6.80 14.57
C TYR A 71 -11.21 6.79 13.65
N THR A 72 -12.14 7.67 13.93
CA THR A 72 -13.04 8.23 12.93
C THR A 72 -12.58 9.64 12.59
N PHE A 73 -13.44 10.44 11.97
CA PHE A 73 -13.10 11.77 11.50
C PHE A 73 -14.22 12.78 11.76
N ASP A 74 -13.83 14.04 11.82
CA ASP A 74 -14.72 15.19 11.64
C ASP A 74 -14.30 15.92 10.36
N VAL A 75 -15.26 16.31 9.51
CA VAL A 75 -14.99 17.10 8.30
C VAL A 75 -14.72 18.55 8.71
N ILE A 76 -13.56 19.08 8.35
CA ILE A 76 -13.18 20.46 8.60
C ILE A 76 -13.59 21.34 7.43
N ARG A 77 -13.29 20.91 6.20
CA ARG A 77 -13.63 21.60 4.96
C ARG A 77 -13.87 20.62 3.82
N GLU A 78 -14.71 21.04 2.89
CA GLU A 78 -14.88 20.39 1.59
C GLU A 78 -14.30 21.27 0.49
N TYR A 79 -13.63 20.65 -0.46
CA TYR A 79 -13.10 21.28 -1.67
C TYR A 79 -13.70 20.59 -2.90
N PRO A 80 -13.91 21.32 -4.01
CA PRO A 80 -14.26 20.70 -5.28
C PRO A 80 -13.15 19.73 -5.72
N HIS A 81 -13.54 18.59 -6.27
CA HIS A 81 -12.64 17.64 -6.92
C HIS A 81 -13.22 17.25 -8.28
N ASP A 82 -12.35 16.97 -9.26
CA ASP A 82 -12.78 16.59 -10.61
C ASP A 82 -13.52 15.25 -10.56
N PRO A 83 -14.85 15.19 -10.85
CA PRO A 83 -15.61 13.94 -10.81
C PRO A 83 -15.22 12.97 -11.94
N TYR A 84 -14.34 13.40 -12.85
CA TYR A 84 -13.81 12.56 -13.92
C TYR A 84 -12.40 12.01 -13.61
N ALA A 85 -11.80 12.41 -12.49
CA ALA A 85 -10.48 11.96 -12.07
C ALA A 85 -10.56 10.59 -11.38
N PHE A 86 -9.95 9.56 -11.99
CA PHE A 86 -9.79 8.26 -11.35
C PHE A 86 -8.52 8.28 -10.51
N THR A 87 -8.57 8.93 -9.34
CA THR A 87 -7.41 9.21 -8.48
C THR A 87 -6.64 7.94 -8.09
N GLN A 88 -5.34 7.91 -8.38
CA GLN A 88 -4.46 6.80 -8.02
C GLN A 88 -3.23 7.21 -7.19
N GLY A 89 -2.88 8.49 -7.18
CA GLY A 89 -1.93 9.06 -6.23
C GLY A 89 -2.22 10.53 -6.05
N ILE A 90 -2.15 11.05 -4.83
CA ILE A 90 -2.35 12.48 -4.58
C ILE A 90 -1.46 12.93 -3.43
N LEU A 91 -0.89 14.13 -3.54
CA LEU A 91 -0.05 14.68 -2.47
C LEU A 91 -0.18 16.19 -2.40
N TYR A 92 0.11 16.75 -1.22
CA TYR A 92 0.13 18.18 -1.01
C TYR A 92 1.48 18.76 -1.43
N GLY A 93 1.47 19.65 -2.42
CA GLY A 93 2.67 20.27 -2.97
C GLY A 93 3.12 21.55 -2.26
N GLY A 94 2.38 22.04 -1.26
CA GLY A 94 2.60 23.37 -0.67
C GLY A 94 1.81 24.47 -1.37
N ASN A 95 1.59 25.59 -0.68
CA ASN A 95 0.88 26.77 -1.20
C ASN A 95 -0.50 26.45 -1.80
N ASP A 96 -1.32 25.67 -1.08
CA ASP A 96 -2.65 25.24 -1.53
C ASP A 96 -2.64 24.59 -2.94
N THR A 97 -1.53 23.93 -3.29
CA THR A 97 -1.39 23.14 -4.52
C THR A 97 -1.38 21.66 -4.19
N LEU A 98 -2.14 20.88 -4.95
CA LEU A 98 -2.06 19.42 -4.97
C LEU A 98 -1.34 18.95 -6.23
N PHE A 99 -0.65 17.82 -6.14
CA PHE A 99 -0.28 17.02 -7.30
C PHE A 99 -1.07 15.74 -7.29
N GLU A 100 -1.59 15.34 -8.45
CA GLU A 100 -2.46 14.18 -8.58
C GLU A 100 -2.07 13.35 -9.79
N SER A 101 -2.06 12.03 -9.62
CA SER A 101 -2.00 11.05 -10.68
C SER A 101 -3.38 10.41 -10.87
N THR A 102 -3.84 10.40 -12.10
CA THR A 102 -5.10 9.74 -12.49
C THR A 102 -4.83 8.48 -13.30
N GLY A 103 -5.68 7.48 -13.12
CA GLY A 103 -5.68 6.25 -13.89
C GLY A 103 -6.61 6.27 -15.10
N LEU A 104 -6.94 5.05 -15.57
CA LEU A 104 -7.70 4.71 -16.77
C LEU A 104 -6.88 4.88 -18.08
N TYR A 105 -6.92 3.85 -18.92
CA TYR A 105 -6.33 3.90 -20.26
C TYR A 105 -6.90 5.08 -21.04
N HIS A 106 -6.04 5.77 -21.80
CA HIS A 106 -6.35 6.99 -22.55
C HIS A 106 -6.75 8.22 -21.72
N ARG A 107 -6.77 8.14 -20.38
CA ARG A 107 -7.16 9.23 -19.48
C ARG A 107 -6.19 9.44 -18.32
N SER A 108 -5.12 8.65 -18.28
CA SER A 108 -4.12 8.73 -17.22
C SER A 108 -3.25 9.96 -17.40
N SER A 109 -3.01 10.67 -16.30
CA SER A 109 -2.28 11.94 -16.33
C SER A 109 -1.60 12.23 -14.99
N VAL A 110 -0.63 13.14 -15.01
CA VAL A 110 -0.13 13.82 -13.81
C VAL A 110 -0.59 15.27 -13.85
N ARG A 111 -1.13 15.78 -12.75
CA ARG A 111 -1.84 17.07 -12.66
C ARG A 111 -1.30 17.92 -11.53
N LYS A 112 -1.26 19.23 -11.74
CA LYS A 112 -1.13 20.25 -10.70
C LYS A 112 -2.50 20.87 -10.50
N VAL A 113 -3.04 20.80 -9.30
CA VAL A 113 -4.42 21.20 -9.00
C VAL A 113 -4.42 22.29 -7.93
N ASP A 114 -5.24 23.32 -8.12
CA ASP A 114 -5.52 24.31 -7.08
C ASP A 114 -6.46 23.70 -6.04
N LEU A 115 -6.03 23.61 -4.78
CA LEU A 115 -6.79 22.97 -3.70
C LEU A 115 -8.16 23.62 -3.50
N LYS A 116 -8.24 24.95 -3.58
CA LYS A 116 -9.47 25.69 -3.22
C LYS A 116 -10.58 25.50 -4.24
N THR A 117 -10.22 25.45 -5.52
CA THR A 117 -11.17 25.41 -6.63
C THR A 117 -11.29 24.04 -7.29
N GLY A 118 -10.36 23.11 -7.02
CA GLY A 118 -10.27 21.83 -7.73
C GLY A 118 -9.82 21.98 -9.19
N LYS A 119 -9.43 23.18 -9.62
CA LYS A 119 -9.06 23.45 -11.01
C LYS A 119 -7.69 22.86 -11.33
N VAL A 120 -7.62 22.07 -12.39
CA VAL A 120 -6.36 21.65 -12.99
C VAL A 120 -5.65 22.87 -13.59
N LEU A 121 -4.47 23.20 -13.06
CA LEU A 121 -3.64 24.32 -13.49
C LEU A 121 -2.71 23.92 -14.63
N VAL A 122 -2.13 22.72 -14.52
CA VAL A 122 -1.22 22.11 -15.49
C VAL A 122 -1.44 20.60 -15.47
N GLN A 123 -1.34 19.94 -16.61
CA GLN A 123 -1.37 18.49 -16.67
C GLN A 123 -0.46 17.94 -17.77
N HIS A 124 0.02 16.72 -17.55
CA HIS A 124 0.73 15.91 -18.53
C HIS A 124 -0.08 14.63 -18.77
N GLU A 125 -0.55 14.46 -20.01
CA GLU A 125 -1.27 13.26 -20.43
C GLU A 125 -0.28 12.13 -20.71
N MET A 126 -0.56 10.94 -20.19
CA MET A 126 0.26 9.75 -20.47
C MET A 126 -0.09 9.15 -21.83
N GLU A 127 0.81 8.33 -22.38
CA GLU A 127 0.49 7.50 -23.54
C GLU A 127 -0.77 6.65 -23.25
N GLY A 128 -1.73 6.61 -24.18
CA GLY A 128 -3.04 6.01 -23.90
C GLY A 128 -3.05 4.52 -23.54
N ARG A 129 -1.97 3.78 -23.83
CA ARG A 129 -1.75 2.39 -23.42
C ARG A 129 -1.24 2.21 -21.98
N MET A 130 -0.99 3.31 -21.29
CA MET A 130 -0.52 3.33 -19.91
C MET A 130 -1.68 3.64 -18.98
N PHE A 131 -1.63 3.05 -17.79
CA PHE A 131 -2.56 3.32 -16.71
C PHE A 131 -1.73 3.86 -15.54
N GLY A 132 -1.88 5.15 -15.25
CA GLY A 132 -1.15 5.83 -14.17
C GLY A 132 -1.61 5.37 -12.79
N GLU A 133 -0.66 5.21 -11.87
CA GLU A 133 -0.92 4.76 -10.49
C GLU A 133 -0.34 5.78 -9.49
N GLY A 134 0.27 5.34 -8.39
CA GLY A 134 0.76 6.17 -7.30
C GLY A 134 1.76 7.25 -7.72
N LEU A 135 1.77 8.34 -6.95
CA LEU A 135 2.57 9.54 -7.20
C LEU A 135 3.16 10.04 -5.88
N THR A 136 4.44 10.37 -5.86
CA THR A 136 5.04 11.09 -4.71
C THR A 136 6.01 12.17 -5.17
N LEU A 137 6.35 13.11 -4.30
CA LEU A 137 7.21 14.27 -4.59
C LEU A 137 8.45 14.24 -3.70
N LEU A 138 9.64 14.15 -4.29
CA LEU A 138 10.91 14.17 -3.59
C LEU A 138 11.91 15.07 -4.31
N ASN A 139 12.46 16.08 -3.62
CA ASN A 139 13.48 17.01 -4.16
C ASN A 139 13.11 17.58 -5.55
N ASP A 140 11.91 18.14 -5.64
CA ASP A 140 11.30 18.71 -6.86
C ASP A 140 11.02 17.74 -8.01
N LYS A 141 11.17 16.43 -7.77
CA LYS A 141 10.85 15.38 -8.72
C LYS A 141 9.58 14.64 -8.30
N LEU A 142 8.62 14.59 -9.21
CA LEU A 142 7.43 13.75 -9.09
C LEU A 142 7.77 12.35 -9.61
N PHE A 143 7.63 11.34 -8.77
CA PHE A 143 7.80 9.92 -9.13
C PHE A 143 6.43 9.29 -9.28
N GLN A 144 6.17 8.69 -10.44
CA GLN A 144 4.90 8.02 -10.75
C GLN A 144 5.16 6.56 -11.14
N VAL A 145 4.35 5.64 -10.62
CA VAL A 145 4.30 4.23 -11.08
C VAL A 145 3.10 3.99 -12.00
N VAL A 146 3.07 2.85 -12.67
CA VAL A 146 1.98 2.48 -13.58
C VAL A 146 1.51 1.04 -13.32
N TRP A 147 0.25 0.78 -13.63
CA TRP A 147 -0.37 -0.51 -13.38
C TRP A 147 0.14 -1.62 -14.31
N LEU A 148 0.31 -2.83 -13.78
CA LEU A 148 0.77 -4.07 -14.43
C LEU A 148 2.15 -4.01 -15.08
N LYS A 149 2.96 -3.00 -14.74
CA LYS A 149 4.31 -2.85 -15.27
C LYS A 149 5.26 -2.48 -14.15
N ASN A 150 6.53 -2.77 -14.38
CA ASN A 150 7.60 -2.34 -13.48
C ASN A 150 8.22 -0.99 -13.89
N GLU A 151 7.68 -0.35 -14.93
CA GLU A 151 8.13 0.96 -15.40
C GLU A 151 7.51 2.07 -14.53
N GLY A 152 8.26 3.15 -14.33
CA GLY A 152 7.75 4.39 -13.76
C GLY A 152 8.37 5.61 -14.42
N PHE A 153 7.89 6.79 -14.07
CA PHE A 153 8.28 8.06 -14.69
C PHE A 153 8.64 9.10 -13.65
N ILE A 154 9.61 9.95 -14.00
CA ILE A 154 10.03 11.10 -13.21
C ILE A 154 9.70 12.37 -13.99
N TYR A 155 8.99 13.28 -13.32
CA TYR A 155 8.62 14.58 -13.87
C TYR A 155 9.20 15.70 -13.01
N ASP A 156 9.57 16.80 -13.66
CA ASP A 156 9.82 18.05 -12.97
C ASP A 156 8.52 18.60 -12.38
N ARG A 157 8.48 18.96 -11.09
CA ARG A 157 7.24 19.48 -10.49
C ARG A 157 6.79 20.84 -11.05
N HIS A 158 7.68 21.62 -11.67
CA HIS A 158 7.41 23.00 -12.07
C HIS A 158 6.79 23.10 -13.46
N ASN A 159 7.22 22.24 -14.39
CA ASN A 159 6.80 22.29 -15.79
C ASN A 159 6.29 20.95 -16.34
N PHE A 160 6.35 19.86 -15.55
CA PHE A 160 5.97 18.50 -15.93
C PHE A 160 6.71 17.96 -17.15
N SER A 161 7.87 18.53 -17.49
CA SER A 161 8.75 17.91 -18.47
C SER A 161 9.15 16.55 -17.93
N LYS A 162 8.81 15.50 -18.69
CA LYS A 162 9.27 14.15 -18.40
C LYS A 162 10.78 14.16 -18.47
N HIS A 163 11.42 13.91 -17.33
CA HIS A 163 12.87 13.82 -17.27
C HIS A 163 13.31 12.43 -17.68
N GLU A 164 12.80 11.40 -17.00
CA GLU A 164 13.37 10.06 -17.05
C GLU A 164 12.28 8.99 -16.85
N SER A 165 12.52 7.79 -17.37
CA SER A 165 11.81 6.59 -16.93
C SER A 165 12.73 5.77 -16.02
N PHE A 166 12.13 4.99 -15.13
CA PHE A 166 12.84 4.06 -14.26
C PHE A 166 12.16 2.70 -14.26
N THR A 167 12.83 1.70 -13.69
CA THR A 167 12.26 0.37 -13.45
C THR A 167 12.42 -0.02 -11.99
N HIS A 168 11.34 -0.46 -11.35
CA HIS A 168 11.35 -0.93 -9.97
C HIS A 168 11.27 -2.46 -9.88
N LYS A 169 11.47 -3.00 -8.67
CA LYS A 169 11.44 -4.46 -8.39
C LYS A 169 10.25 -4.91 -7.54
N MET A 170 9.30 -4.01 -7.25
CA MET A 170 7.99 -4.38 -6.69
C MET A 170 7.22 -5.28 -7.66
N ARG A 171 6.20 -6.00 -7.19
CA ARG A 171 5.46 -6.94 -8.05
C ARG A 171 4.56 -6.24 -9.07
N ASP A 172 4.04 -5.08 -8.70
CA ASP A 172 3.23 -4.15 -9.47
C ASP A 172 3.50 -2.72 -8.92
N GLY A 173 2.87 -1.68 -9.45
CA GLY A 173 2.98 -0.32 -8.94
C GLY A 173 1.61 0.26 -8.59
N TRP A 174 1.32 0.44 -7.30
CA TRP A 174 0.02 0.94 -6.82
C TRP A 174 0.14 2.30 -6.14
N GLY A 175 0.75 2.40 -4.96
CA GLY A 175 0.95 3.66 -4.24
C GLY A 175 2.42 4.02 -4.07
N LEU A 176 2.69 5.31 -3.89
CA LEU A 176 4.02 5.85 -3.57
C LEU A 176 3.91 6.93 -2.49
N ALA A 177 4.86 6.97 -1.57
CA ALA A 177 5.02 8.05 -0.58
C ALA A 177 6.52 8.31 -0.32
N THR A 178 6.85 9.30 0.50
CA THR A 178 8.25 9.57 0.90
C THR A 178 8.33 10.23 2.28
N ASP A 179 9.37 9.89 3.04
CA ASP A 179 9.77 10.61 4.26
C ASP A 179 10.73 11.78 3.97
N GLY A 180 10.89 12.15 2.69
CA GLY A 180 11.88 13.12 2.23
C GLY A 180 13.29 12.55 2.03
N LYS A 181 13.52 11.25 2.28
CA LYS A 181 14.83 10.58 2.11
C LYS A 181 14.73 9.34 1.22
N VAL A 182 13.75 8.47 1.46
CA VAL A 182 13.49 7.26 0.68
C VAL A 182 12.10 7.32 0.07
N LEU A 183 11.85 6.49 -0.95
CA LEU A 183 10.51 6.28 -1.46
C LEU A 183 9.89 5.06 -0.76
N PHE A 184 8.61 5.15 -0.41
CA PHE A 184 7.81 4.01 -0.04
C PHE A 184 6.94 3.59 -1.21
N GLY A 185 6.69 2.30 -1.36
CA GLY A 185 5.85 1.79 -2.44
C GLY A 185 4.97 0.61 -2.01
N SER A 186 3.80 0.52 -2.64
CA SER A 186 2.85 -0.60 -2.52
C SER A 186 2.52 -1.17 -3.90
N ASP A 187 2.02 -2.40 -3.93
CA ASP A 187 1.72 -3.14 -5.16
C ASP A 187 0.42 -3.98 -5.07
N GLY A 188 -0.49 -3.59 -4.17
CA GLY A 188 -1.73 -4.32 -3.91
C GLY A 188 -1.56 -5.62 -3.13
N THR A 189 -0.32 -6.03 -2.82
CA THR A 189 -0.07 -7.10 -1.84
C THR A 189 -0.06 -6.56 -0.41
N SER A 190 0.38 -7.38 0.55
CA SER A 190 0.66 -6.97 1.93
C SER A 190 2.08 -6.41 2.10
N ARG A 191 2.86 -6.22 1.03
CA ARG A 191 4.24 -5.73 1.14
C ARG A 191 4.30 -4.22 1.04
N LEU A 192 4.97 -3.60 2.01
CA LEU A 192 5.40 -2.21 1.94
C LEU A 192 6.90 -2.17 1.65
N TYR A 193 7.27 -1.52 0.56
CA TYR A 193 8.63 -1.41 0.07
C TYR A 193 9.26 -0.09 0.49
N GLN A 194 10.55 -0.09 0.80
CA GLN A 194 11.40 1.09 0.86
C GLN A 194 12.40 1.04 -0.29
N LEU A 195 12.46 2.09 -1.10
CA LEU A 195 13.27 2.19 -2.31
C LEU A 195 14.28 3.33 -2.17
N ASP A 196 15.50 3.09 -2.64
CA ASP A 196 16.50 4.14 -2.79
C ASP A 196 16.07 5.06 -3.95
N PRO A 197 15.94 6.39 -3.75
CA PRO A 197 15.36 7.29 -4.76
C PRO A 197 16.29 7.54 -5.96
N LYS A 198 17.57 7.16 -5.87
CA LYS A 198 18.55 7.35 -6.97
C LYS A 198 18.60 6.13 -7.88
N SER A 199 18.61 4.94 -7.31
CA SER A 199 18.76 3.66 -8.02
C SER A 199 17.45 2.90 -8.20
N ILE A 200 16.40 3.31 -7.49
CA ILE A 200 15.07 2.67 -7.42
C ILE A 200 15.14 1.20 -6.97
N GLN A 201 16.24 0.80 -6.33
CA GLN A 201 16.37 -0.55 -5.76
C GLN A 201 15.63 -0.65 -4.44
N VAL A 202 15.04 -1.82 -4.19
CA VAL A 202 14.41 -2.15 -2.92
C VAL A 202 15.50 -2.29 -1.86
N MET A 203 15.50 -1.39 -0.88
CA MET A 203 16.40 -1.42 0.27
C MET A 203 15.87 -2.34 1.37
N LYS A 204 14.56 -2.28 1.60
CA LYS A 204 13.84 -3.01 2.63
C LYS A 204 12.43 -3.27 2.15
N ALA A 205 11.85 -4.37 2.61
CA ALA A 205 10.42 -4.62 2.45
C ALA A 205 9.91 -5.34 3.68
N VAL A 206 8.79 -4.85 4.21
CA VAL A 206 8.10 -5.43 5.37
C VAL A 206 6.74 -5.96 4.95
N THR A 207 6.27 -6.99 5.62
CA THR A 207 4.89 -7.47 5.46
C THR A 207 4.02 -6.71 6.42
N VAL A 208 3.03 -5.98 5.91
CA VAL A 208 2.07 -5.23 6.70
C VAL A 208 1.11 -6.17 7.38
N LYS A 209 1.01 -6.04 8.70
CA LYS A 209 0.20 -6.90 9.55
C LYS A 209 -0.59 -6.10 10.56
N TYR A 210 -1.83 -6.53 10.77
CA TYR A 210 -2.61 -6.14 11.92
C TYR A 210 -2.87 -7.38 12.77
N GLN A 211 -2.38 -7.37 14.01
CA GLN A 211 -2.25 -8.58 14.83
C GLN A 211 -1.45 -9.64 14.06
N ASP A 212 -1.95 -10.88 13.98
CA ASP A 212 -1.27 -11.98 13.27
C ASP A 212 -1.63 -12.08 11.78
N ASN A 213 -2.50 -11.19 11.28
CA ASN A 213 -3.03 -11.25 9.91
C ASN A 213 -2.35 -10.24 9.00
N GLU A 214 -2.00 -10.68 7.79
CA GLU A 214 -1.52 -9.77 6.75
C GLU A 214 -2.64 -8.84 6.27
N VAL A 215 -2.29 -7.60 5.94
CA VAL A 215 -3.21 -6.62 5.36
C VAL A 215 -2.90 -6.49 3.86
N PRO A 216 -3.62 -7.20 2.98
CA PRO A 216 -3.44 -7.09 1.54
C PRO A 216 -4.09 -5.82 0.99
N TYR A 217 -3.92 -5.58 -0.31
CA TYR A 217 -4.57 -4.48 -1.06
C TYR A 217 -4.17 -3.09 -0.58
N LEU A 218 -2.93 -2.94 -0.10
CA LEU A 218 -2.34 -1.64 0.12
C LEU A 218 -2.30 -0.90 -1.21
N ASN A 219 -2.94 0.26 -1.26
CA ASN A 219 -3.09 1.06 -2.46
C ASN A 219 -2.35 2.39 -2.30
N GLU A 220 -3.03 3.51 -2.48
CA GLU A 220 -2.44 4.84 -2.33
C GLU A 220 -1.82 5.03 -0.94
N LEU A 221 -0.67 5.72 -0.90
CA LEU A 221 0.18 5.87 0.27
C LEU A 221 0.43 7.35 0.56
N GLU A 222 0.53 7.70 1.84
CA GLU A 222 1.07 9.00 2.27
C GLU A 222 1.94 8.85 3.52
N TYR A 223 3.03 9.60 3.61
CA TYR A 223 3.86 9.61 4.82
C TYR A 223 3.39 10.70 5.78
N VAL A 224 3.00 10.30 6.99
CA VAL A 224 2.43 11.20 8.00
C VAL A 224 3.09 10.95 9.34
N ASN A 225 3.87 11.93 9.83
CA ASN A 225 4.41 11.96 11.18
C ASN A 225 5.12 10.66 11.64
N GLY A 226 5.97 10.07 10.79
CA GLY A 226 6.71 8.84 11.13
C GLY A 226 6.06 7.53 10.68
N GLU A 227 4.86 7.60 10.09
CA GLU A 227 4.10 6.44 9.65
C GLU A 227 3.85 6.51 8.15
N VAL A 228 3.69 5.35 7.51
CA VAL A 228 3.13 5.27 6.16
C VAL A 228 1.67 4.91 6.28
N TRP A 229 0.81 5.81 5.83
CA TRP A 229 -0.62 5.59 5.77
C TRP A 229 -0.98 5.00 4.42
N ALA A 230 -1.87 4.02 4.41
CA ALA A 230 -2.24 3.30 3.20
C ALA A 230 -3.75 3.17 3.10
N ASN A 231 -4.33 3.61 1.97
CA ASN A 231 -5.66 3.15 1.61
C ASN A 231 -5.64 1.62 1.43
N VAL A 232 -6.68 0.94 1.92
CA VAL A 232 -6.89 -0.48 1.65
C VAL A 232 -7.97 -0.62 0.59
N TRP A 233 -7.59 -1.03 -0.63
CA TRP A 233 -8.47 -1.01 -1.78
C TRP A 233 -9.74 -1.84 -1.57
N GLN A 234 -10.84 -1.33 -2.13
CA GLN A 234 -12.22 -1.78 -1.91
C GLN A 234 -12.78 -1.59 -0.50
N THR A 235 -12.08 -0.93 0.43
CA THR A 235 -12.63 -0.55 1.74
C THR A 235 -12.71 0.97 1.86
N ASP A 236 -13.44 1.46 2.87
CA ASP A 236 -13.44 2.88 3.24
C ASP A 236 -12.51 3.14 4.43
N CYS A 237 -11.32 2.54 4.40
CA CYS A 237 -10.37 2.57 5.52
C CYS A 237 -8.94 2.88 5.10
N ILE A 238 -8.21 3.47 6.04
CA ILE A 238 -6.78 3.74 5.95
C ILE A 238 -6.07 3.03 7.10
N ALA A 239 -5.05 2.24 6.76
CA ALA A 239 -4.14 1.65 7.73
C ALA A 239 -3.00 2.63 8.03
N ARG A 240 -2.69 2.82 9.32
CA ARG A 240 -1.51 3.56 9.77
C ARG A 240 -0.39 2.56 10.06
N VAL A 241 0.64 2.54 9.23
CA VAL A 241 1.65 1.47 9.22
C VAL A 241 2.99 1.99 9.72
N SER A 242 3.58 1.28 10.69
CA SER A 242 5.00 1.42 11.02
C SER A 242 5.82 0.88 9.85
N HIS A 243 6.57 1.75 9.17
CA HIS A 243 7.43 1.33 8.06
C HIS A 243 8.68 0.55 8.53
N GLU A 244 8.92 0.48 9.84
CA GLU A 244 10.05 -0.24 10.41
C GLU A 244 9.86 -1.75 10.48
N ASP A 245 8.65 -2.20 10.83
CA ASP A 245 8.34 -3.60 11.06
C ASP A 245 7.05 -4.06 10.35
N GLY A 246 6.31 -3.15 9.73
CA GLY A 246 5.05 -3.43 9.03
C GLY A 246 3.85 -3.53 9.96
N ILE A 247 3.99 -3.24 11.26
CA ILE A 247 2.86 -3.34 12.18
C ILE A 247 1.90 -2.17 11.97
N VAL A 248 0.62 -2.48 11.82
CA VAL A 248 -0.45 -1.48 11.81
C VAL A 248 -0.66 -0.95 13.23
N VAL A 249 -0.26 0.31 13.44
CA VAL A 249 -0.35 1.01 14.73
C VAL A 249 -1.70 1.70 14.92
N GLY A 250 -2.48 1.85 13.84
CA GLY A 250 -3.85 2.32 13.94
C GLY A 250 -4.67 2.20 12.66
N TRP A 251 -5.97 2.41 12.81
CA TRP A 251 -6.95 2.37 11.72
C TRP A 251 -7.79 3.64 11.69
N ILE A 252 -8.06 4.14 10.49
CA ILE A 252 -8.94 5.30 10.26
C ILE A 252 -10.15 4.84 9.44
N PHE A 253 -11.34 5.03 9.99
CA PHE A 253 -12.61 4.63 9.38
C PHE A 253 -13.30 5.81 8.70
N LEU A 254 -13.51 5.74 7.38
CA LEU A 254 -13.99 6.85 6.55
C LEU A 254 -15.32 6.57 5.81
N HIS A 255 -16.02 5.47 6.13
CA HIS A 255 -17.27 5.05 5.47
C HIS A 255 -18.33 6.16 5.36
N GLY A 256 -18.39 7.07 6.34
CA GLY A 256 -19.32 8.20 6.35
C GLY A 256 -19.14 9.18 5.18
N LEU A 257 -17.92 9.34 4.64
CA LEU A 257 -17.65 10.25 3.51
C LEU A 257 -18.34 9.76 2.24
N ARG A 258 -18.11 8.50 1.87
CA ARG A 258 -18.69 7.89 0.68
C ARG A 258 -20.22 7.78 0.80
N GLN A 259 -20.71 7.39 1.98
CA GLN A 259 -22.15 7.32 2.24
C GLN A 259 -22.82 8.69 2.07
N HIS A 260 -22.18 9.76 2.56
CA HIS A 260 -22.67 11.12 2.39
C HIS A 260 -22.74 11.54 0.91
N LEU A 261 -21.69 11.25 0.12
CA LEU A 261 -21.67 11.51 -1.32
C LEU A 261 -22.82 10.81 -2.06
N TRP A 262 -23.00 9.51 -1.77
CA TRP A 262 -24.06 8.70 -2.35
C TRP A 262 -25.45 9.23 -2.01
N ASN A 263 -25.71 9.50 -0.73
CA ASN A 263 -26.99 10.04 -0.25
C ASN A 263 -27.30 11.43 -0.82
N SER A 264 -26.26 12.17 -1.24
CA SER A 264 -26.38 13.48 -1.89
C SER A 264 -26.57 13.38 -3.41
N GLY A 265 -26.78 12.17 -3.96
CA GLY A 265 -27.08 11.94 -5.37
C GLY A 265 -25.86 11.66 -6.25
N ASN A 266 -24.65 11.58 -5.69
CA ASN A 266 -23.44 11.26 -6.46
C ASN A 266 -23.27 9.73 -6.54
N THR A 267 -24.04 9.08 -7.41
CA THR A 267 -24.08 7.61 -7.52
C THR A 267 -23.05 7.03 -8.48
N GLU A 268 -22.41 7.86 -9.31
CA GLU A 268 -21.37 7.44 -10.29
C GLU A 268 -19.94 7.49 -9.70
N ILE A 269 -19.81 7.59 -8.36
CA ILE A 269 -18.53 7.58 -7.66
C ILE A 269 -17.99 6.16 -7.52
N ASP A 270 -16.66 6.02 -7.47
CA ASP A 270 -15.99 4.76 -7.18
C ASP A 270 -15.42 4.79 -5.74
N VAL A 271 -14.38 4.02 -5.40
CA VAL A 271 -13.91 3.89 -4.01
C VAL A 271 -13.09 5.07 -3.49
N LEU A 272 -13.04 5.17 -2.16
CA LEU A 272 -12.01 5.92 -1.43
C LEU A 272 -10.61 5.54 -1.96
N ASN A 273 -9.83 6.55 -2.34
CA ASN A 273 -8.43 6.42 -2.72
C ASN A 273 -7.80 7.81 -2.87
N GLY A 274 -6.68 8.04 -2.18
CA GLY A 274 -5.96 9.32 -2.18
C GLY A 274 -5.91 9.96 -0.79
N ILE A 275 -4.69 10.14 -0.28
CA ILE A 275 -4.36 10.73 1.00
C ILE A 275 -3.28 11.79 0.77
N ALA A 276 -3.49 13.02 1.22
CA ALA A 276 -2.48 14.07 1.12
C ALA A 276 -2.28 14.77 2.47
N TRP A 277 -1.02 15.09 2.78
CA TRP A 277 -0.63 15.66 4.06
C TRP A 277 0.10 16.99 3.90
N ASP A 278 -0.46 18.04 4.51
CA ASP A 278 0.21 19.33 4.68
C ASP A 278 0.87 19.36 6.05
N GLU A 279 2.14 18.97 6.10
CA GLU A 279 2.93 18.93 7.34
C GLU A 279 3.02 20.31 8.02
N ALA A 280 3.16 21.39 7.24
CA ALA A 280 3.37 22.73 7.80
C ALA A 280 2.14 23.23 8.59
N ASN A 281 0.94 22.87 8.15
CA ASN A 281 -0.32 23.30 8.78
C ASN A 281 -1.09 22.16 9.46
N GLN A 282 -0.52 20.94 9.46
CA GLN A 282 -1.12 19.72 10.01
C GLN A 282 -2.52 19.44 9.43
N ARG A 283 -2.69 19.58 8.11
CA ARG A 283 -3.95 19.32 7.41
C ARG A 283 -3.89 18.00 6.68
N LEU A 284 -4.91 17.17 6.91
CA LEU A 284 -5.08 15.88 6.26
C LEU A 284 -6.21 15.97 5.24
N PHE A 285 -5.91 15.59 4.00
CA PHE A 285 -6.86 15.58 2.91
C PHE A 285 -7.10 14.16 2.42
N VAL A 286 -8.36 13.84 2.12
CA VAL A 286 -8.76 12.56 1.53
C VAL A 286 -9.77 12.76 0.41
N THR A 287 -9.71 11.91 -0.61
CA THR A 287 -10.64 11.90 -1.73
C THR A 287 -10.92 10.46 -2.19
N GLY A 288 -11.55 10.30 -3.33
CA GLY A 288 -11.73 9.00 -3.98
C GLY A 288 -11.84 9.10 -5.48
N LYS A 289 -11.87 7.92 -6.09
CA LYS A 289 -11.96 7.76 -7.53
C LYS A 289 -13.32 8.26 -8.01
N LEU A 290 -13.30 9.23 -8.92
CA LEU A 290 -14.49 9.90 -9.45
C LEU A 290 -15.30 10.68 -8.39
N TRP A 291 -14.71 10.98 -7.23
CA TRP A 291 -15.41 11.74 -6.20
C TRP A 291 -15.50 13.22 -6.63
N PRO A 292 -16.65 13.88 -6.46
CA PRO A 292 -16.78 15.32 -6.77
C PRO A 292 -16.21 16.23 -5.66
N LYS A 293 -15.68 15.62 -4.59
CA LYS A 293 -15.22 16.30 -3.37
C LYS A 293 -13.91 15.73 -2.87
N LEU A 294 -13.04 16.63 -2.42
CA LEU A 294 -11.91 16.34 -1.56
C LEU A 294 -12.20 16.93 -0.18
N TYR A 295 -11.90 16.16 0.87
CA TYR A 295 -12.22 16.52 2.25
C TYR A 295 -10.94 16.81 3.02
N GLU A 296 -10.90 17.96 3.71
CA GLU A 296 -9.99 18.15 4.84
C GLU A 296 -10.65 17.58 6.08
N ILE A 297 -9.98 16.64 6.73
CA ILE A 297 -10.51 15.92 7.88
C ILE A 297 -9.60 16.07 9.09
N LYS A 298 -10.18 15.97 10.28
CA LYS A 298 -9.46 15.82 11.54
C LYS A 298 -9.79 14.48 12.16
N LEU A 299 -8.77 13.74 12.59
CA LEU A 299 -8.98 12.45 13.23
C LEU A 299 -9.55 12.63 14.64
N ARG A 300 -10.58 11.83 14.96
CA ARG A 300 -11.21 11.75 16.27
C ARG A 300 -11.06 10.32 16.80
N PRO A 301 -10.42 10.12 17.96
CA PRO A 301 -10.29 8.79 18.55
C PRO A 301 -11.65 8.13 18.81
N VAL A 302 -11.70 6.82 18.62
CA VAL A 302 -12.85 5.97 18.96
C VAL A 302 -12.37 4.70 19.60
N ASP A 303 -13.27 4.01 20.31
CA ASP A 303 -13.00 2.66 20.78
C ASP A 303 -12.87 1.71 19.58
N GLY A 304 -11.95 0.76 19.68
CA GLY A 304 -11.78 -0.29 18.67
C GLY A 304 -12.96 -1.26 18.62
N PRO A 305 -13.04 -2.09 17.55
CA PRO A 305 -14.04 -3.15 17.47
C PRO A 305 -13.90 -4.12 18.64
N GLN A 306 -15.03 -4.47 19.26
CA GLN A 306 -15.09 -5.38 20.42
C GLN A 306 -14.54 -6.79 20.12
N ASP A 307 -14.68 -7.25 18.87
CA ASP A 307 -14.16 -8.55 18.42
C ASP A 307 -12.80 -8.45 17.72
N GLY A 308 -12.22 -7.25 17.66
CA GLY A 308 -10.93 -6.99 17.04
C GLY A 308 -10.90 -7.05 15.51
N SER A 309 -12.02 -7.39 14.84
CA SER A 309 -12.03 -7.58 13.38
C SER A 309 -12.19 -6.25 12.63
N VAL A 310 -11.19 -5.93 11.81
CA VAL A 310 -11.24 -4.74 10.96
C VAL A 310 -12.21 -4.95 9.81
N GLU A 311 -12.39 -6.18 9.35
CA GLU A 311 -13.29 -6.56 8.25
C GLU A 311 -14.75 -6.19 8.52
N LYS A 312 -15.16 -6.11 9.80
CA LYS A 312 -16.50 -5.65 10.18
C LYS A 312 -16.66 -4.14 10.14
N LEU A 313 -15.60 -3.39 10.48
CA LEU A 313 -15.61 -1.92 10.46
C LEU A 313 -15.22 -1.34 9.10
N CYS A 314 -14.48 -2.12 8.33
CA CYS A 314 -13.99 -1.84 6.99
C CYS A 314 -14.49 -2.91 6.03
N PRO A 315 -15.81 -3.13 5.92
CA PRO A 315 -16.31 -4.11 4.98
C PRO A 315 -15.84 -3.71 3.58
N LYS A 316 -15.50 -4.73 2.77
CA LYS A 316 -15.35 -4.49 1.34
C LYS A 316 -16.63 -3.85 0.84
N ALA A 317 -16.51 -2.73 0.15
CA ALA A 317 -17.62 -1.99 -0.41
C ALA A 317 -18.54 -2.97 -1.15
N SER A 318 -19.74 -3.17 -0.63
CA SER A 318 -20.70 -4.19 -1.08
C SER A 318 -21.25 -3.94 -2.50
N PHE A 319 -20.77 -2.89 -3.16
CA PHE A 319 -21.25 -2.42 -4.46
C PHE A 319 -20.40 -2.91 -5.64
N TYR A 320 -19.38 -3.73 -5.40
CA TYR A 320 -18.73 -4.51 -6.46
C TYR A 320 -19.50 -5.82 -6.69
N ARG A 321 -20.71 -5.71 -7.25
CA ARG A 321 -21.40 -6.84 -7.91
C ARG A 321 -21.44 -6.58 -9.41
#